data_AF-K9ZXS9-F1
#
_entry.id   AF-K9ZXS9-F1
#
_cell.length_a   1.000
_cell.length_b   1.000
_cell.length_c   1.000
_cell.angle_alpha   90.00
_cell.angle_beta   90.00
_cell.angle_gamma   90.00
#
_symmetry.space_group_name_H-M   'P 1'
#
loop_
_entity.id
_entity.type
_entity.pdbx_description
1 polymer ?
#
loop_
_entity_poly.entity_id
_entity_poly.type
_entity_poly.pdbx_seq_one_letter_code
_entity_poly.pdbx_strand_id
1 'polypeptide(L)'
;MAKALQFDPRVLLPTPSERLAEGTAESADALVEALELLRELHEHKVLHTLTRLVQGGEGLSFQALEILNEPGSVRALRNALELVKVLGSVEPQALSAVSGALADGMREGARRVQEGERAGLGELLSLARDPDVGLALGALVGVLRGFGKSLRARSQHGNPPEADHT
;
A
#
# COMPACT_ATOMS: atom_id res chain seq x y z
N MET A 1 14.47 -48.79 -49.56
CA MET A 1 14.82 -47.44 -49.05
C MET A 1 13.95 -47.18 -47.84
N ALA A 2 14.53 -47.04 -46.64
CA ALA A 2 13.78 -46.80 -45.41
C ALA A 2 13.37 -45.32 -45.33
N LYS A 3 12.08 -45.07 -45.06
CA LYS A 3 11.52 -43.71 -44.95
C LYS A 3 11.99 -43.11 -43.62
N ALA A 4 12.68 -41.97 -43.66
CA ALA A 4 13.11 -41.27 -42.46
C ALA A 4 11.88 -40.86 -41.63
N LEU A 5 11.78 -41.38 -40.40
CA LEU A 5 10.78 -40.91 -39.44
C LEU A 5 11.16 -39.50 -39.03
N GLN A 6 10.31 -38.53 -39.38
CA GLN A 6 10.41 -37.17 -38.86
C GLN A 6 10.04 -37.23 -37.37
N PHE A 7 11.05 -37.25 -36.52
CA PHE A 7 10.88 -37.17 -35.08
C PHE A 7 10.77 -35.70 -34.69
N ASP A 8 9.56 -35.28 -34.33
CA ASP A 8 9.34 -33.96 -33.71
C ASP A 8 9.44 -34.12 -32.19
N PRO A 9 10.49 -33.65 -31.51
CA PRO A 9 10.62 -33.79 -30.06
C PRO A 9 9.48 -33.13 -29.26
N ARG A 10 8.62 -32.32 -29.89
CA ARG A 10 7.42 -31.74 -29.25
C ARG A 10 6.32 -32.77 -28.96
N VAL A 11 6.29 -33.92 -29.64
CA VAL A 11 5.32 -35.00 -29.32
C VAL A 11 5.68 -35.79 -28.05
N LEU A 12 6.85 -35.55 -27.45
CA LEU A 12 7.25 -36.12 -26.16
C LEU A 12 7.02 -35.16 -24.97
N LEU A 13 6.66 -33.90 -25.25
CA LEU A 13 6.33 -32.96 -24.19
C LEU A 13 4.86 -33.16 -23.81
N PRO A 14 4.54 -33.33 -22.52
CA PRO A 14 3.16 -33.46 -22.10
C PRO A 14 2.35 -32.25 -22.56
N THR A 15 1.22 -32.54 -23.19
CA THR A 15 0.29 -31.52 -23.66
C THR A 15 -0.18 -30.66 -22.47
N PRO A 16 -0.60 -29.40 -22.68
CA PRO A 16 -1.12 -28.57 -21.60
C PRO A 16 -2.21 -29.27 -20.77
N SER A 17 -3.03 -30.10 -21.42
CA SER A 17 -4.08 -30.92 -20.80
C SER A 17 -3.51 -32.01 -19.89
N GLU A 18 -2.48 -32.72 -20.34
CA GLU A 18 -1.81 -33.77 -19.55
C GLU A 18 -1.04 -33.17 -18.36
N ARG A 19 -0.36 -32.04 -18.54
CA ARG A 19 0.30 -31.33 -17.44
C ARG A 19 -0.68 -30.83 -16.37
N LEU A 20 -1.85 -30.37 -16.80
CA LEU A 20 -2.90 -29.96 -15.87
C LEU A 20 -3.43 -31.17 -15.12
N ALA A 21 -3.74 -32.28 -15.80
CA ALA A 21 -4.22 -33.51 -15.18
C ALA A 21 -3.24 -34.09 -14.16
N GLU A 22 -1.94 -34.12 -14.48
CA GLU A 22 -0.87 -34.59 -13.59
C GLU A 22 -0.72 -33.69 -12.35
N GLY A 23 -0.64 -32.37 -12.54
CA GLY A 23 -0.55 -31.41 -11.43
C GLY A 23 -1.82 -31.38 -10.55
N THR A 24 -2.99 -31.63 -11.12
CA THR A 24 -4.27 -31.69 -10.38
C THR A 24 -4.35 -32.95 -9.52
N ALA A 25 -3.83 -34.08 -10.00
CA ALA A 25 -3.81 -35.33 -9.26
C ALA A 25 -2.86 -35.29 -8.05
N GLU A 26 -1.73 -34.59 -8.18
CA GLU A 26 -0.72 -34.46 -7.12
C GLU A 26 -1.04 -33.34 -6.12
N SER A 27 -1.83 -32.34 -6.52
CA SER A 27 -2.12 -31.12 -5.74
C SER A 27 -3.61 -30.91 -5.41
N ALA A 28 -4.39 -31.99 -5.35
CA ALA A 28 -5.84 -31.92 -5.14
C ALA A 28 -6.22 -31.07 -3.90
N ASP A 29 -5.54 -31.26 -2.77
CA ASP A 29 -5.80 -30.52 -1.53
C ASP A 29 -5.45 -29.03 -1.67
N ALA A 30 -4.30 -28.71 -2.27
CA ALA A 30 -3.87 -27.32 -2.50
C ALA A 30 -4.82 -26.58 -3.46
N LEU A 31 -5.40 -27.28 -4.43
CA LEU A 31 -6.41 -26.72 -5.33
C LEU A 31 -7.73 -26.45 -4.63
N VAL A 32 -8.15 -27.34 -3.72
CA VAL A 32 -9.34 -27.11 -2.88
C VAL A 32 -9.13 -25.88 -2.01
N GLU A 33 -7.99 -25.76 -1.32
CA GLU A 33 -7.66 -24.61 -0.48
C GLU A 33 -7.62 -23.29 -1.29
N ALA A 34 -7.03 -23.33 -2.49
CA ALA A 34 -7.01 -22.16 -3.38
C ALA A 34 -8.43 -21.74 -3.83
N LEU A 35 -9.30 -22.70 -4.14
CA LEU A 35 -10.69 -22.44 -4.52
C LEU A 35 -11.51 -21.87 -3.35
N GLU A 36 -11.30 -22.38 -2.13
CA GLU A 36 -11.93 -21.84 -0.92
C GLU A 36 -11.52 -20.38 -0.69
N LEU A 37 -10.22 -20.07 -0.79
CA LEU A 37 -9.73 -18.70 -0.70
C LEU A 37 -10.35 -17.78 -1.76
N LEU A 38 -10.38 -18.23 -3.02
CA LEU A 38 -10.97 -17.45 -4.12
C LEU A 38 -12.45 -17.19 -3.89
N ARG A 39 -13.18 -18.17 -3.34
CA ARG A 39 -14.60 -18.04 -3.01
C ARG A 39 -14.81 -16.98 -1.93
N GLU A 40 -14.06 -17.04 -0.83
CA GLU A 40 -14.09 -16.03 0.24
C GLU A 40 -13.82 -14.61 -0.31
N LEU A 41 -12.76 -14.47 -1.12
CA LEU A 41 -12.42 -13.19 -1.75
C LEU A 41 -13.51 -12.68 -2.70
N HIS A 42 -14.21 -13.58 -3.38
CA HIS A 42 -15.32 -13.24 -4.27
C HIS A 42 -16.56 -12.80 -3.49
N GLU A 43 -16.97 -13.54 -2.47
CA GLU A 43 -18.12 -13.23 -1.61
C GLU A 43 -17.98 -11.85 -0.95
N HIS A 44 -16.76 -11.49 -0.55
CA HIS A 44 -16.45 -10.17 0.03
C HIS A 44 -16.16 -9.05 -1.00
N LYS A 45 -16.35 -9.30 -2.31
CA LYS A 45 -16.04 -8.34 -3.41
C LYS A 45 -14.58 -7.88 -3.47
N VAL A 46 -13.69 -8.53 -2.73
CA VAL A 46 -12.25 -8.24 -2.74
C VAL A 46 -11.69 -8.59 -4.12
N LEU A 47 -12.05 -9.77 -4.64
CA LEU A 47 -11.62 -10.23 -5.97
C LEU A 47 -12.00 -9.22 -7.05
N HIS A 48 -13.25 -8.74 -7.06
CA HIS A 48 -13.74 -7.72 -8.00
C HIS A 48 -12.98 -6.39 -7.91
N THR A 49 -12.58 -6.00 -6.71
CA THR A 49 -11.82 -4.77 -6.48
C THR A 49 -10.39 -4.89 -7.00
N LEU A 50 -9.73 -6.02 -6.70
CA LEU A 50 -8.40 -6.33 -7.22
C LEU A 50 -8.39 -6.44 -8.75
N THR A 51 -9.38 -7.10 -9.35
CA THR A 51 -9.53 -7.18 -10.81
C THR A 51 -9.63 -5.80 -11.46
N ARG A 52 -10.46 -4.90 -10.91
CA ARG A 52 -10.59 -3.54 -11.43
C ARG A 52 -9.31 -2.72 -11.26
N LEU A 53 -8.60 -2.90 -10.16
CA LEU A 53 -7.29 -2.26 -9.94
C LEU A 53 -6.28 -2.69 -11.00
N VAL A 54 -6.19 -3.99 -11.29
CA VAL A 54 -5.26 -4.55 -12.28
C VAL A 54 -5.66 -4.20 -13.71
N GLN A 55 -6.96 -4.15 -14.02
CA GLN A 55 -7.44 -3.73 -15.35
C GLN A 55 -7.26 -2.22 -15.58
N GLY A 56 -7.27 -1.41 -14.53
CA GLY A 56 -7.14 0.04 -14.59
C GLY A 56 -5.71 0.58 -14.42
N GLY A 57 -4.78 -0.22 -13.89
CA GLY A 57 -3.39 0.16 -13.65
C GLY A 57 -2.43 -0.65 -14.51
N GLU A 58 -1.41 0.00 -15.08
CA GLU A 58 -0.27 -0.68 -15.69
C GLU A 58 0.29 -1.71 -14.68
N GLY A 59 0.34 -2.97 -15.11
CA GLY A 59 0.25 -4.13 -14.24
C GLY A 59 1.31 -4.24 -13.14
N LEU A 60 0.98 -5.07 -12.14
CA LEU A 60 1.89 -5.54 -11.10
C LEU A 60 3.23 -5.96 -11.73
N SER A 61 4.28 -5.17 -11.50
CA SER A 61 5.62 -5.50 -12.00
C SER A 61 6.15 -6.74 -11.28
N PHE A 62 7.09 -7.45 -11.92
CA PHE A 62 7.77 -8.60 -11.29
C PHE A 62 8.38 -8.23 -9.92
N GLN A 63 8.82 -6.98 -9.74
CA GLN A 63 9.31 -6.47 -8.45
C GLN A 63 8.25 -6.47 -7.34
N ALA A 64 6.97 -6.31 -7.65
CA ALA A 64 5.90 -6.34 -6.65
C ALA A 64 5.66 -7.76 -6.11
N LEU A 65 5.86 -8.79 -6.94
CA LEU A 65 5.71 -10.19 -6.54
C LEU A 65 6.88 -10.66 -5.66
N GLU A 66 8.08 -10.14 -5.89
CA GLU A 66 9.27 -10.52 -5.12
C GLU A 66 9.15 -10.10 -3.63
N ILE A 67 8.49 -8.97 -3.36
CA ILE A 67 8.18 -8.49 -1.99
C ILE A 67 7.27 -9.48 -1.23
N LEU A 68 6.42 -10.24 -1.93
CA LEU A 68 5.50 -11.20 -1.32
C LEU A 68 6.15 -12.57 -1.02
N ASN A 69 7.30 -12.88 -1.61
CA ASN A 69 7.98 -14.17 -1.44
C ASN A 69 8.99 -14.23 -0.27
N GLU A 70 9.22 -13.11 0.41
CA GLU A 70 10.10 -13.07 1.59
C GLU A 70 9.42 -13.68 2.84
N PRO A 71 10.15 -14.33 3.78
CA PRO A 71 9.59 -14.84 5.04
C PRO A 71 8.89 -13.77 5.91
N GLY A 72 9.14 -12.49 5.64
CA GLY A 72 8.46 -11.35 6.26
C GLY A 72 7.14 -10.93 5.59
N SER A 73 6.72 -11.58 4.51
CA SER A 73 5.61 -11.14 3.66
C SER A 73 4.26 -11.06 4.38
N VAL A 74 3.98 -11.99 5.30
CA VAL A 74 2.75 -11.95 6.12
C VAL A 74 2.74 -10.72 7.05
N ARG A 75 3.89 -10.38 7.65
CA ARG A 75 4.00 -9.17 8.49
C ARG A 75 3.88 -7.90 7.64
N ALA A 76 4.53 -7.87 6.48
CA ALA A 76 4.43 -6.75 5.55
C ALA A 76 3.00 -6.54 5.07
N LEU A 77 2.30 -7.62 4.69
CA LEU A 77 0.90 -7.59 4.27
C LEU A 77 -0.01 -7.10 5.40
N ARG A 78 0.20 -7.61 6.63
CA ARG A 78 -0.55 -7.13 7.80
C ARG A 78 -0.35 -5.63 8.03
N ASN A 79 0.90 -5.15 7.97
CA ASN A 79 1.21 -3.73 8.10
C ASN A 79 0.57 -2.91 6.97
N ALA A 80 0.60 -3.40 5.74
CA ALA A 80 -0.05 -2.75 4.61
C ALA A 80 -1.57 -2.65 4.79
N LEU A 81 -2.23 -3.71 5.27
CA LEU A 81 -3.66 -3.69 5.58
C LEU A 81 -3.99 -2.70 6.70
N GLU A 82 -3.17 -2.62 7.75
CA GLU A 82 -3.33 -1.59 8.79
C GLU A 82 -3.16 -0.17 8.23
N LEU A 83 -2.19 0.06 7.33
CA LEU A 83 -2.04 1.34 6.64
C LEU A 83 -3.27 1.67 5.79
N VAL A 84 -3.82 0.70 5.06
CA VAL A 84 -5.06 0.90 4.28
C VAL A 84 -6.23 1.29 5.18
N LYS A 85 -6.38 0.66 6.36
CA LYS A 85 -7.40 1.04 7.34
C LYS A 85 -7.18 2.46 7.85
N VAL A 86 -5.95 2.82 8.18
CA VAL A 86 -5.61 4.19 8.63
C VAL A 86 -5.97 5.19 7.53
N LEU A 87 -5.54 4.97 6.29
CA LEU A 87 -5.86 5.83 5.16
C LEU A 87 -7.38 5.93 4.91
N GLY A 88 -8.10 4.81 5.02
CA GLY A 88 -9.56 4.76 4.88
C GLY A 88 -10.34 5.41 6.02
N SER A 89 -9.71 5.61 7.19
CA SER A 89 -10.32 6.30 8.34
C SER A 89 -10.11 7.82 8.33
N VAL A 90 -9.27 8.33 7.43
CA VAL A 90 -9.12 9.77 7.21
C VAL A 90 -10.32 10.28 6.40
N GLU A 91 -11.03 11.28 6.93
CA GLU A 91 -12.13 11.92 6.23
C GLU A 91 -11.65 12.55 4.90
N PRO A 92 -12.28 12.26 3.75
CA PRO A 92 -11.88 12.80 2.45
C PRO A 92 -11.77 14.33 2.40
N GLN A 93 -12.63 15.07 3.12
CA GLN A 93 -12.55 16.53 3.15
C GLN A 93 -11.28 17.01 3.86
N ALA A 94 -10.89 16.37 4.96
CA ALA A 94 -9.67 16.71 5.68
C ALA A 94 -8.43 16.39 4.83
N LEU A 95 -8.43 15.23 4.16
CA LEU A 95 -7.36 14.85 3.24
C LEU A 95 -7.21 15.86 2.10
N SER A 96 -8.32 16.23 1.46
CA SER A 96 -8.34 17.20 0.36
C SER A 96 -7.85 18.58 0.78
N ALA A 97 -8.24 19.05 1.97
CA ALA A 97 -7.82 20.34 2.49
C ALA A 97 -6.30 20.38 2.72
N VAL A 98 -5.75 19.33 3.35
CA VAL A 98 -4.31 19.24 3.62
C VAL A 98 -3.50 19.07 2.34
N SER A 99 -3.93 18.17 1.43
CA SER A 99 -3.21 17.95 0.17
C SER A 99 -3.23 19.19 -0.73
N GLY A 100 -4.35 19.92 -0.78
CA GLY A 100 -4.46 21.17 -1.53
C GLY A 100 -3.53 22.24 -0.98
N ALA A 101 -3.60 22.52 0.33
CA ALA A 101 -2.75 23.50 0.98
C ALA A 101 -1.24 23.19 0.83
N LEU A 102 -0.86 21.91 0.93
CA LEU A 102 0.52 21.48 0.68
C LEU A 102 0.96 21.70 -0.76
N ALA A 103 0.12 21.35 -1.74
CA ALA A 103 0.44 21.54 -3.14
C ALA A 103 0.61 23.04 -3.48
N ASP A 104 -0.25 23.89 -2.95
CA ASP A 104 -0.16 25.34 -3.15
C ASP A 104 1.10 25.93 -2.48
N GLY A 105 1.40 25.52 -1.25
CA GLY A 105 2.63 25.92 -0.57
C GLY A 105 3.90 25.48 -1.30
N MET A 106 3.91 24.28 -1.89
CA MET A 106 5.02 23.80 -2.71
C MET A 106 5.18 24.61 -4.01
N ARG A 107 4.08 24.98 -4.68
CA ARG A 107 4.12 25.82 -5.88
C ARG A 107 4.67 27.20 -5.57
N GLU A 108 4.20 27.81 -4.48
CA GLU A 108 4.68 29.11 -4.05
C GLU A 108 6.16 29.06 -3.68
N GLY A 109 6.58 28.05 -2.90
CA GLY A 109 8.00 27.84 -2.58
C GLY A 109 8.88 27.66 -3.83
N ALA A 110 8.41 26.87 -4.81
CA ALA A 110 9.10 26.68 -6.08
C ALA A 110 9.22 27.99 -6.88
N ARG A 111 8.17 28.83 -6.89
CA ARG A 111 8.17 30.15 -7.54
C ARG A 111 9.24 31.06 -6.94
N ARG A 112 9.28 31.18 -5.62
CA ARG A 112 10.29 32.02 -4.93
C ARG A 112 11.73 31.57 -5.20
N VAL A 113 11.95 30.26 -5.27
CA VAL A 113 13.26 29.69 -5.64
C VAL A 113 13.64 30.05 -7.08
N GLN A 114 12.70 29.96 -8.04
CA GLN A 114 12.94 30.32 -9.44
C GLN A 114 13.23 31.81 -9.63
N GLU A 115 12.53 32.66 -8.90
CA GLU A 115 12.71 34.12 -8.92
C GLU A 115 13.99 34.56 -8.19
N GLY A 116 14.72 33.63 -7.55
CA GLY A 116 15.93 33.91 -6.79
C GLY A 116 15.66 34.72 -5.52
N GLU A 117 14.40 34.79 -5.08
CA GLU A 117 13.98 35.53 -3.91
C GLU A 117 14.54 34.85 -2.65
N ARG A 118 15.49 35.54 -2.01
CA ARG A 118 15.97 35.16 -0.68
C ARG A 118 15.25 36.00 0.34
N ALA A 119 14.61 35.35 1.31
CA ALA A 119 14.02 36.05 2.43
C ALA A 119 15.11 36.81 3.21
N GLY A 120 14.99 38.14 3.25
CA GLY A 120 15.87 38.99 4.05
C GLY A 120 15.52 38.91 5.54
N LEU A 121 16.45 39.31 6.43
CA LEU A 121 16.20 39.29 7.89
C LEU A 121 14.96 40.10 8.32
N GLY A 122 14.68 41.21 7.64
CA GLY A 122 13.48 42.02 7.89
C GLY A 122 12.19 41.37 7.40
N GLU A 123 12.27 40.64 6.29
CA GLU A 123 11.14 39.89 5.73
C GLU A 123 10.83 38.65 6.57
N LEU A 124 11.84 37.97 7.14
CA LEU A 124 11.62 36.91 8.12
C LEU A 124 10.88 37.42 9.36
N LEU A 125 11.16 38.65 9.79
CA LEU A 125 10.47 39.29 10.91
C LEU A 125 9.03 39.66 10.56
N SER A 126 8.75 40.07 9.31
CA SER A 126 7.36 40.29 8.86
C SER A 126 6.62 38.97 8.68
N LEU A 127 7.28 37.93 8.17
CA LEU A 127 6.74 36.60 7.97
C LEU A 127 6.37 35.96 9.32
N ALA A 128 7.14 36.22 10.37
CA ALA A 128 6.78 35.80 11.73
C ALA A 128 5.53 36.51 12.29
N ARG A 129 5.16 37.67 11.72
CA ARG A 129 3.93 38.42 12.06
C ARG A 129 2.78 38.17 11.09
N ASP A 130 3.01 37.36 10.06
CA ASP A 130 2.03 37.05 9.04
C ASP A 130 0.92 36.14 9.60
N PRO A 131 -0.37 36.46 9.38
CA PRO A 131 -1.49 35.69 9.90
C PRO A 131 -1.55 34.26 9.32
N ASP A 132 -1.16 34.06 8.07
CA ASP A 132 -1.19 32.76 7.39
C ASP A 132 -0.07 31.85 7.93
N VAL A 133 1.10 32.42 8.21
CA VAL A 133 2.20 31.71 8.89
C VAL A 133 1.79 31.32 10.31
N GLY A 134 1.15 32.24 11.04
CA GLY A 134 0.61 31.95 12.37
C GLY A 134 -0.43 30.83 12.36
N LEU A 135 -1.33 30.81 11.37
CA LEU A 135 -2.33 29.77 11.18
C LEU A 135 -1.68 28.40 10.91
N ALA A 136 -0.69 28.35 10.01
CA ALA A 136 0.02 27.11 9.68
C ALA A 136 0.79 26.56 10.90
N LEU A 137 1.51 27.42 11.63
CA LEU A 137 2.19 27.04 12.87
C LEU A 137 1.21 26.56 13.95
N GLY A 138 0.07 27.24 14.09
CA GLY A 138 -0.99 26.84 15.01
C GLY A 138 -1.56 25.46 14.66
N ALA A 139 -1.79 25.18 13.37
CA ALA A 139 -2.23 23.88 12.89
C ALA A 139 -1.20 22.79 13.18
N LEU A 140 0.09 23.03 12.90
CA LEU A 140 1.19 22.10 13.20
C LEU A 140 1.26 21.78 14.70
N VAL A 141 1.23 22.80 15.56
CA VAL A 141 1.21 22.62 17.01
C VAL A 141 -0.04 21.85 17.45
N GLY A 142 -1.19 22.12 16.84
CA GLY A 142 -2.44 21.39 17.06
C GLY A 142 -2.30 19.89 16.79
N VAL A 143 -1.73 19.54 15.63
CA VAL A 143 -1.44 18.15 15.23
C VAL A 143 -0.51 17.49 16.25
N LEU A 144 0.60 18.14 16.61
CA LEU A 144 1.56 17.62 17.59
C LEU A 144 0.91 17.41 18.97
N ARG A 145 0.05 18.33 19.40
CA ARG A 145 -0.69 18.22 20.67
C ARG A 145 -1.68 17.05 20.64
N GLY A 146 -2.41 16.86 19.54
CA GLY A 146 -3.31 15.73 19.35
C GLY A 146 -2.57 14.40 19.36
N PHE A 147 -1.45 14.33 18.64
CA PHE A 147 -0.57 13.16 18.59
C PHE A 147 -0.08 12.77 19.99
N GLY A 148 0.48 13.72 20.74
CA GLY A 148 0.97 13.47 22.10
C GLY A 148 -0.12 13.05 23.09
N LYS A 149 -1.33 13.64 22.99
CA LYS A 149 -2.49 13.22 23.80
C LYS A 149 -2.87 11.77 23.50
N SER A 150 -2.88 11.37 22.22
CA SER A 150 -3.21 10.00 21.82
C SER A 150 -2.20 8.97 22.32
N LEU A 151 -0.90 9.28 22.24
CA LEU A 151 0.17 8.41 22.75
C LEU A 151 0.07 8.22 24.26
N ARG A 152 -0.15 9.31 25.01
CA ARG A 152 -0.33 9.26 26.45
C ARG A 152 -1.55 8.44 26.86
N ALA A 153 -2.67 8.59 26.15
CA ALA A 153 -3.87 7.81 26.43
C ALA A 153 -3.63 6.30 26.21
N ARG A 154 -2.91 5.93 25.14
CA ARG A 154 -2.54 4.53 24.86
C ARG A 154 -1.52 3.97 25.85
N SER A 155 -0.54 4.77 26.29
CA SER A 155 0.44 4.33 27.28
C SER A 155 -0.16 4.16 28.68
N GLN A 156 -1.19 4.93 29.03
CA GLN A 156 -1.91 4.80 30.31
C GLN A 156 -2.87 3.60 30.35
N HIS A 157 -3.32 3.12 29.20
CA HIS A 157 -4.15 1.91 29.06
C HIS A 157 -3.33 0.65 28.71
N GLY A 158 -2.00 0.74 28.70
CA GLY A 158 -1.10 -0.32 28.23
C GLY A 158 -0.27 -0.97 29.34
N ASN A 159 -0.90 -1.75 30.22
CA ASN A 159 -0.32 -3.03 30.59
C ASN A 159 -0.98 -4.05 29.67
N PRO A 160 -0.26 -4.82 28.84
CA PRO A 160 -0.87 -5.98 28.19
C PRO A 160 -1.39 -6.92 29.28
N PRO A 161 -2.52 -7.63 29.09
CA PRO A 161 -2.83 -8.75 29.96
C PRO A 161 -1.61 -9.68 29.94
N GLU A 162 -1.08 -9.97 31.13
CA GLU A 162 -0.08 -11.01 31.32
C GLU A 162 -0.57 -12.23 30.53
N ALA A 163 0.22 -12.63 29.54
CA ALA A 163 0.06 -13.93 28.92
C ALA A 163 0.32 -14.93 30.03
N ASP A 164 -0.75 -15.40 30.65
CA ASP A 164 -0.72 -16.47 31.64
C ASP A 164 -0.04 -17.66 30.95
N HIS A 165 1.15 -17.99 31.44
CA HIS A 165 1.89 -19.16 31.01
C HIS A 165 1.23 -20.39 31.64
N THR A 166 0.44 -21.11 30.86
CA THR A 166 0.12 -22.52 31.10
C THR A 166 0.08 -23.29 29.79
#